data_AF-A0A7K3GLZ5-F1
#
_entry.id   AF-A0A7K3GLZ5-F1
#
_cell.length_a   1.000
_cell.length_b   1.000
_cell.length_c   1.000
_cell.angle_alpha   90.00
_cell.angle_beta   90.00
_cell.angle_gamma   90.00
#
_symmetry.space_group_name_H-M   'P 1'
#
loop_
_entity.id
_entity.type
_entity.pdbx_description
1 polymer ?
#
loop_
_entity_poly.entity_id
_entity_poly.type
_entity_poly.pdbx_seq_one_letter_code
_entity_poly.pdbx_strand_id
1 'polypeptide(L)' 'PQDYLVRFADAYDRQVQAWVDATRHGRVTGPGAWDGYAASAVAEAGVRALETGERTPVELAPRPALHDPA' A
#
# COMPACT_ATOMS: atom_id res chain seq x y z
N PRO A 1 20.87 15.21 7.36
CA PRO A 1 19.70 14.60 6.67
C PRO A 1 19.15 13.44 7.52
N GLN A 2 17.85 13.40 7.82
CA GLN A 2 17.26 12.21 8.44
C GLN A 2 17.00 11.18 7.33
N ASP A 3 17.76 10.09 7.36
CA ASP A 3 17.60 8.94 6.47
C ASP A 3 16.23 8.29 6.73
N TYR A 4 15.50 7.93 5.66
CA TYR A 4 14.22 7.26 5.77
C TYR A 4 14.34 5.92 6.52
N LEU A 5 15.49 5.25 6.40
CA LEU A 5 15.79 4.03 7.13
C LEU A 5 15.78 4.28 8.64
N VAL A 6 16.38 5.37 9.10
CA VAL A 6 16.37 5.76 10.52
C VAL A 6 14.97 6.22 10.95
N ARG A 7 14.29 6.98 10.08
CA ARG A 7 12.95 7.53 10.37
C ARG A 7 11.87 6.44 10.53
N PHE A 8 12.02 5.31 9.84
CA PHE A 8 11.04 4.22 9.79
C PHE A 8 11.54 2.87 10.31
N ALA A 9 12.72 2.78 10.92
CA ALA A 9 13.28 1.54 11.47
C ALA A 9 12.26 0.76 12.32
N ASP A 10 11.69 1.44 13.31
CA ASP A 10 10.63 0.93 14.19
C ASP A 10 9.40 0.39 13.45
N ALA A 11 9.03 0.99 12.32
CA ALA A 11 7.87 0.57 11.53
C ALA A 11 8.19 -0.69 10.72
N TYR A 12 9.39 -0.78 10.13
CA TYR A 12 9.84 -1.96 9.41
C TYR A 12 9.94 -3.18 10.33
N ASP A 13 10.51 -3.03 11.52
CA ASP A 13 10.63 -4.11 12.50
C ASP A 13 9.23 -4.65 12.89
N ARG A 14 8.29 -3.76 13.21
CA ARG A 14 6.92 -4.14 13.57
C ARG A 14 6.19 -4.80 12.41
N GLN A 15 6.37 -4.31 11.18
CA GLN A 15 5.73 -4.87 9.99
C GLN A 15 6.18 -6.31 9.75
N VAL A 16 7.49 -6.57 9.78
CA VAL A 16 8.04 -7.91 9.56
C VAL A 16 7.64 -8.85 10.70
N GLN A 17 7.71 -8.40 11.95
CA GLN A 17 7.31 -9.21 13.11
C GLN A 17 5.83 -9.60 13.04
N ALA A 18 4.94 -8.66 12.71
CA ALA A 18 3.51 -8.93 12.56
C ALA A 18 3.24 -9.95 11.45
N TRP A 19 3.97 -9.87 10.33
CA TRP A 19 3.85 -10.84 9.25
C TRP A 19 4.33 -12.25 9.67
N VAL A 20 5.46 -12.35 10.38
CA VAL A 20 5.96 -13.63 10.91
C VAL A 20 4.94 -14.25 11.87
N ASP A 21 4.40 -13.46 12.78
CA ASP A 21 3.42 -13.94 13.76
C ASP A 21 2.11 -14.35 13.10
N ALA A 22 1.58 -13.58 12.15
CA ALA A 22 0.38 -13.97 11.40
C ALA A 22 0.59 -15.29 10.63
N THR A 23 1.73 -15.42 9.95
CA THR A 23 2.09 -16.60 9.15
C THR A 23 2.18 -17.86 10.02
N ARG A 24 2.76 -17.76 11.23
CA ARG A 24 2.79 -18.88 12.20
C ARG A 24 1.41 -19.39 12.60
N HIS A 25 0.39 -18.54 12.52
CA HIS A 25 -1.00 -18.89 12.80
C HIS A 25 -1.81 -19.19 11.53
N GLY A 26 -1.17 -19.35 10.36
CA GLY A 26 -1.85 -19.60 9.09
C GLY A 26 -2.71 -18.43 8.61
N ARG A 27 -2.42 -17.20 9.06
CA ARG A 27 -3.15 -15.98 8.70
C ARG A 27 -2.29 -15.08 7.81
N VAL A 28 -2.96 -14.25 7.03
CA VAL A 28 -2.36 -13.13 6.30
C VAL A 28 -2.97 -11.84 6.84
N THR A 29 -2.14 -10.88 7.21
CA THR A 29 -2.56 -9.59 7.80
C THR A 29 -1.74 -8.45 7.23
N GLY A 30 -2.25 -7.22 7.33
CA GLY A 30 -1.61 -6.02 6.79
C GLY A 30 -2.11 -5.66 5.39
N PRO A 31 -1.47 -4.70 4.72
CA PRO A 31 -1.86 -4.29 3.37
C PRO A 31 -1.82 -5.45 2.38
N GLY A 32 -2.91 -5.63 1.64
CA GLY A 32 -3.07 -6.70 0.65
C GLY A 32 -2.79 -6.23 -0.77
N ALA A 33 -3.00 -7.14 -1.73
CA ALA A 33 -2.82 -6.84 -3.15
C ALA A 33 -3.70 -5.66 -3.62
N TRP A 34 -4.91 -5.53 -3.05
CA TRP A 34 -5.79 -4.40 -3.35
C TRP A 34 -5.20 -3.05 -2.94
N ASP A 35 -4.56 -2.97 -1.78
CA ASP A 35 -3.93 -1.73 -1.30
C ASP A 35 -2.76 -1.35 -2.22
N GLY A 36 -2.00 -2.34 -2.69
CA GLY A 36 -0.95 -2.16 -3.70
C GLY A 36 -1.49 -1.69 -5.05
N TYR A 37 -2.62 -2.25 -5.51
CA TYR A 37 -3.31 -1.78 -6.72
C TYR A 37 -3.76 -0.32 -6.58
N ALA A 38 -4.44 0.02 -5.49
CA ALA A 38 -4.94 1.39 -5.27
C ALA A 38 -3.79 2.41 -5.20
N ALA A 39 -2.70 2.07 -4.49
CA ALA A 39 -1.51 2.91 -4.44
C ALA A 39 -0.90 3.14 -5.84
N SER A 40 -0.87 2.10 -6.68
CA SER A 40 -0.35 2.18 -8.05
C SER A 40 -1.23 3.04 -8.95
N ALA A 41 -2.56 2.87 -8.89
CA ALA A 41 -3.51 3.68 -9.66
C ALA A 41 -3.45 5.17 -9.28
N VAL A 42 -3.30 5.47 -7.99
CA VAL A 42 -3.08 6.85 -7.51
C VAL A 42 -1.76 7.41 -8.03
N ALA A 43 -0.68 6.62 -7.97
CA ALA A 43 0.62 7.05 -8.47
C ALA A 43 0.59 7.33 -9.97
N GLU A 44 -0.07 6.49 -10.77
CA GLU A 44 -0.25 6.71 -12.21
C GLU A 44 -0.98 8.02 -12.50
N ALA A 45 -2.12 8.26 -11.83
CA ALA A 45 -2.86 9.51 -11.98
C ALA A 45 -2.01 10.74 -11.56
N GLY A 46 -1.20 10.60 -10.52
CA GLY A 46 -0.27 11.64 -10.07
C GLY A 46 0.82 11.96 -11.10
N VAL A 47 1.41 10.94 -11.73
CA VAL A 47 2.38 11.13 -12.83
C VAL A 47 1.71 11.82 -14.01
N ARG A 48 0.51 11.39 -14.40
CA ARG A 48 -0.23 12.03 -15.51
C ARG A 48 -0.58 13.48 -15.22
N ALA A 49 -0.97 13.81 -13.99
CA ALA A 49 -1.23 15.18 -13.58
C ALA A 49 0.05 16.03 -13.62
N LEU A 50 1.19 15.47 -13.21
CA LEU A 50 2.49 16.14 -13.27
C LEU A 50 2.90 16.45 -14.72
N GLU A 51 2.70 15.50 -15.63
CA GLU A 51 3.07 15.65 -17.05
C GLU A 51 2.15 16.64 -17.79
N THR A 52 0.86 16.64 -17.47
CA THR A 52 -0.14 17.46 -18.19
C THR A 52 -0.36 18.84 -17.56
N GLY A 53 -0.07 19.00 -16.27
CA GLY A 53 -0.42 20.20 -15.50
C GLY A 53 -1.93 20.30 -15.18
N GLU A 54 -2.71 19.28 -15.53
CA GLU A 54 -4.16 19.28 -15.43
C GLU A 54 -4.67 18.41 -14.27
N ARG A 55 -5.89 18.71 -13.81
CA ARG A 55 -6.57 17.87 -12.83
C ARG A 55 -6.89 16.51 -13.45
N THR A 56 -6.26 15.45 -12.94
CA THR A 56 -6.49 14.07 -13.38
C THR A 56 -7.30 13.30 -12.33
N PRO A 57 -8.41 12.63 -12.71
CA PRO A 57 -9.15 11.75 -11.79
C PRO A 57 -8.37 10.46 -11.49
N VAL A 58 -8.54 9.92 -10.29
CA VAL A 58 -8.08 8.58 -9.92
C VAL A 58 -9.20 7.60 -10.21
N GLU A 59 -9.01 6.74 -11.20
CA GLU A 59 -9.97 5.69 -11.56
C GLU A 59 -9.52 4.37 -10.93
N LEU A 60 -10.36 3.82 -10.05
CA LEU A 60 -10.13 2.52 -9.42
C LEU A 60 -11.12 1.50 -10.00
N ALA A 61 -10.64 0.29 -10.25
CA ALA A 61 -11.52 -0.86 -10.47
C ALA A 61 -12.45 -1.07 -9.26
N PRO A 62 -13.58 -1.77 -9.42
CA PRO A 62 -14.35 -2.24 -8.29
C PRO A 62 -13.48 -3.14 -7.40
N ARG A 63 -13.50 -2.91 -6.09
CA ARG A 63 -12.79 -3.77 -5.13
C ARG A 63 -13.36 -5.19 -5.20
N PRO A 64 -12.53 -6.22 -5.47
CA PRO A 64 -12.97 -7.60 -5.40
C PRO A 64 -13.39 -7.97 -3.97
N ALA A 65 -14.48 -8.73 -3.82
CA ALA A 65 -14.97 -9.20 -2.52
C ALA A 65 -13.92 -10.03 -1.73
N LEU A 66 -12.95 -10.63 -2.42
CA LEU A 66 -11.81 -11.32 -1.81
C LEU A 66 -10.97 -10.42 -0.88
N HIS A 67 -11.05 -9.10 -1.07
CA HIS A 67 -10.29 -8.12 -0.30
C HIS A 67 -11.14 -7.33 0.68
N ASP A 68 -12.42 -7.67 0.87
CA ASP A 68 -13.23 -7.02 1.89
C ASP A 68 -12.71 -7.44 3.28
N PRO A 69 -12.64 -6.49 4.24
CA PRO A 69 -12.35 -6.86 5.61
C PRO A 69 -13.45 -7.83 6.10
N ALA A 70 -13.02 -8.97 6.65
CA ALA A 70 -13.90 -9.94 7.31
C ALA A 70 -14.63 -9.31 8.51
#